data_AF-A0A2N0MAD0-F1
#
_entry.id   AF-A0A2N0MAD0-F1
#
_cell.length_a   1.000
_cell.length_b   1.000
_cell.length_c   1.000
_cell.angle_alpha   90.00
_cell.angle_beta   90.00
_cell.angle_gamma   90.00
#
_symmetry.space_group_name_H-M   'P 1'
#
loop_
_entity.id
_entity.type
_entity.pdbx_description
1 polymer ?
#
loop_
_entity_poly.entity_id
_entity_poly.type
_entity_poly.pdbx_seq_one_letter_code
_entity_poly.pdbx_strand_id
1 'polypeptide(L)'
;MDTALMRDRRAVSAAPFAFLTIPLHFAMTGLMVFIMEIMTAFNDRITAAANTLESQSGSAGIGLVSSLPVFKGQDLSMLNMLITGTLITMTICNALAPKFALGGHPLNASLFGGITCLMTGANMLLIPPVAANILNAGGP
;
A
#
# COMPACT_ATOMS: atom_id res chain seq x y z
N MET A 1 -7.97 42.63 -18.37
CA MET A 1 -8.06 41.67 -17.25
C MET A 1 -6.76 40.91 -17.23
N ASP A 2 -5.84 41.33 -16.37
CA ASP A 2 -4.43 40.94 -16.39
C ASP A 2 -4.22 39.44 -16.22
N THR A 3 -3.39 38.86 -17.07
CA THR A 3 -2.97 37.45 -17.01
C THR A 3 -2.39 37.08 -15.64
N ALA A 4 -1.82 38.04 -14.92
CA ALA A 4 -1.39 37.90 -13.53
C ALA A 4 -2.56 37.53 -12.59
N LEU A 5 -3.70 38.22 -12.69
CA LEU A 5 -4.90 37.94 -11.87
C LEU A 5 -5.49 36.56 -12.19
N MET A 6 -5.42 36.12 -13.45
CA MET A 6 -5.87 34.78 -13.84
C MET A 6 -4.98 33.66 -13.29
N ARG A 7 -3.66 33.88 -13.26
CA ARG A 7 -2.69 32.95 -12.65
C ARG A 7 -2.90 32.87 -11.13
N ASP A 8 -3.14 34.00 -10.50
CA ASP A 8 -3.38 34.09 -9.06
C ASP A 8 -4.68 33.37 -8.66
N ARG A 9 -5.76 33.57 -9.43
CA ARG A 9 -7.02 32.84 -9.24
C ARG A 9 -6.87 31.32 -9.38
N ARG A 10 -6.03 30.85 -10.31
CA ARG A 10 -5.71 29.42 -10.46
C ARG A 10 -4.85 28.90 -9.30
N ALA A 11 -3.90 29.70 -8.80
CA ALA A 11 -3.07 29.32 -7.67
C ALA A 11 -3.90 29.13 -6.38
N VAL A 12 -4.88 30.00 -6.16
CA VAL A 12 -5.81 29.91 -5.02
C VAL A 12 -6.59 28.59 -5.00
N SER A 13 -7.03 28.08 -6.15
CA SER A 13 -7.72 26.79 -6.21
C SER A 13 -6.77 25.59 -6.21
N ALA A 14 -5.57 25.70 -6.78
CA ALA A 14 -4.64 24.58 -6.95
C ALA A 14 -3.73 24.31 -5.73
N ALA A 15 -3.41 25.32 -4.92
CA ALA A 15 -2.54 25.18 -3.76
C ALA A 15 -3.06 24.19 -2.70
N PRO A 16 -4.37 24.19 -2.34
CA PRO A 16 -4.93 23.20 -1.41
C PRO A 16 -4.81 21.77 -1.92
N PHE A 17 -5.07 21.53 -3.22
CA PHE A 17 -4.95 20.18 -3.81
C PHE A 17 -3.51 19.66 -3.75
N ALA A 18 -2.52 20.52 -4.02
CA ALA A 18 -1.11 20.14 -3.94
C ALA A 18 -0.71 19.77 -2.49
N PHE A 19 -1.21 20.52 -1.50
CA PHE A 19 -0.93 20.23 -0.09
C PHE A 19 -1.63 18.95 0.37
N LEU A 20 -2.89 18.75 0.00
CA LEU A 20 -3.68 17.56 0.35
C LEU A 20 -3.16 16.27 -0.30
N THR A 21 -2.40 16.36 -1.39
CA THR A 21 -1.80 15.20 -2.05
C THR A 21 -0.82 14.46 -1.15
N ILE A 22 -0.11 15.16 -0.25
CA ILE A 22 0.88 14.56 0.65
C ILE A 22 0.23 13.59 1.67
N PRO A 23 -0.72 14.02 2.52
CA PRO A 23 -1.38 13.10 3.46
C PRO A 23 -2.20 12.03 2.75
N LEU A 24 -2.79 12.34 1.59
CA LEU A 24 -3.53 11.35 0.80
C LEU A 24 -2.61 10.25 0.25
N HIS A 25 -1.43 10.60 -0.27
CA HIS A 25 -0.47 9.61 -0.73
C HIS A 25 0.06 8.76 0.43
N PHE A 26 0.37 9.39 1.57
CA PHE A 26 0.80 8.69 2.78
C PHE A 26 -0.24 7.65 3.25
N ALA A 27 -1.51 8.04 3.35
CA ALA A 27 -2.57 7.14 3.79
C ALA A 27 -2.76 5.97 2.81
N MET A 28 -2.74 6.24 1.51
CA MET A 28 -3.00 5.22 0.49
C MET A 28 -1.86 4.21 0.35
N THR A 29 -0.61 4.68 0.28
CA THR A 29 0.54 3.76 0.23
C THR A 29 0.67 3.00 1.55
N GLY A 30 0.32 3.66 2.66
CA GLY A 30 0.34 3.02 3.95
C GLY A 30 -0.68 1.89 4.09
N LEU A 31 -1.92 2.13 3.64
CA LEU A 31 -2.96 1.12 3.62
C LEU A 31 -2.57 -0.08 2.73
N MET A 32 -1.95 0.16 1.57
CA MET A 32 -1.52 -0.92 0.67
C MET A 32 -0.45 -1.82 1.30
N VAL A 33 0.55 -1.23 1.96
CA VAL A 33 1.57 -1.99 2.69
C VAL A 33 0.96 -2.72 3.88
N PHE A 34 0.01 -2.09 4.58
CA PHE A 34 -0.70 -2.71 5.70
C PHE A 34 -1.50 -3.95 5.27
N ILE A 35 -2.21 -3.86 4.14
CA ILE A 35 -2.98 -4.98 3.58
C ILE A 35 -2.04 -6.16 3.23
N MET A 36 -0.86 -5.88 2.68
CA MET A 36 0.14 -6.93 2.40
C MET A 36 0.49 -7.72 3.66
N GLU A 37 0.79 -7.02 4.75
CA GLU A 37 1.21 -7.67 5.99
C GLU A 37 0.09 -8.55 6.57
N ILE A 38 -1.15 -8.06 6.52
CA ILE A 38 -2.31 -8.85 6.96
C ILE A 38 -2.45 -10.12 6.11
N MET A 39 -2.33 -10.02 4.79
CA MET A 39 -2.47 -11.18 3.90
C MET A 39 -1.37 -12.21 4.14
N THR A 40 -0.12 -11.77 4.33
CA THR A 40 1.01 -12.65 4.68
C THR A 40 0.77 -13.35 6.01
N ALA A 41 0.41 -12.59 7.05
CA ALA A 41 0.13 -13.15 8.37
C ALA A 41 -1.03 -14.16 8.32
N PHE A 42 -2.10 -13.86 7.58
CA PHE A 42 -3.22 -14.78 7.42
C PHE A 42 -2.82 -16.06 6.68
N ASN A 43 -2.03 -15.96 5.61
CA ASN A 43 -1.52 -17.09 4.87
C ASN A 43 -0.61 -18.01 5.72
N ASP A 44 0.20 -17.43 6.59
CA ASP A 44 1.04 -18.18 7.53
C ASP A 44 0.19 -18.94 8.55
N ARG A 45 -0.89 -18.33 9.07
CA ARG A 45 -1.83 -19.00 10.00
C ARG A 45 -2.59 -20.13 9.31
N ILE A 46 -3.01 -19.96 8.06
CA ILE A 46 -3.66 -21.04 7.28
C ILE A 46 -2.70 -22.21 7.08
N THR A 47 -1.47 -21.93 6.69
CA THR A 47 -0.46 -22.97 6.43
C THR A 47 -0.11 -23.72 7.71
N ALA A 48 0.04 -23.00 8.83
CA ALA A 48 0.25 -23.62 10.14
C ALA A 48 -0.93 -24.51 10.56
N ALA A 49 -2.17 -24.03 10.37
CA ALA A 49 -3.37 -24.81 10.67
C ALA A 49 -3.46 -26.07 9.79
N ALA A 50 -3.22 -25.95 8.49
CA ALA A 50 -3.20 -27.08 7.55
C ALA A 50 -2.20 -28.16 7.99
N ASN A 51 -0.99 -27.78 8.40
CA ASN A 51 0.04 -28.71 8.88
C ASN A 51 -0.37 -29.40 10.19
N THR A 52 -1.02 -28.69 11.12
CA THR A 52 -1.52 -29.32 12.35
C THR A 52 -2.66 -30.31 12.10
N LEU A 53 -3.55 -30.01 11.16
CA LEU A 53 -4.65 -30.90 10.75
C LEU A 53 -4.12 -32.17 10.07
N GLU A 54 -3.10 -32.04 9.22
CA GLU A 54 -2.42 -33.19 8.60
C GLU A 54 -1.71 -34.07 9.65
N SER A 55 -1.04 -33.45 10.62
CA SER A 55 -0.33 -34.18 11.69
C SER A 55 -1.26 -34.91 12.67
N GLN A 56 -2.49 -34.41 12.88
CA GLN A 56 -3.47 -35.02 13.79
C GLN A 56 -4.39 -36.04 13.11
N SER A 57 -4.50 -36.05 11.78
CA SER A 57 -5.42 -36.92 11.06
C SER A 57 -4.69 -38.02 10.30
N GLY A 58 -4.79 -39.25 10.82
CA GLY A 58 -4.40 -40.46 10.11
C GLY A 58 -5.18 -40.60 8.79
N SER A 59 -4.59 -40.12 7.71
CA SER A 59 -4.68 -40.50 6.29
C SER A 59 -6.03 -40.74 5.57
N ALA A 60 -7.23 -40.61 6.16
CA ALA A 60 -8.43 -41.15 5.47
C ALA A 60 -9.59 -40.18 5.16
N GLY A 61 -9.64 -38.95 5.71
CA GLY A 61 -10.83 -38.09 5.53
C GLY A 61 -10.60 -36.60 5.20
N ILE A 62 -9.42 -36.06 5.52
CA ILE A 62 -9.16 -34.61 5.46
C ILE A 62 -8.41 -34.16 4.20
N GLY A 63 -7.88 -35.09 3.39
CA GLY A 63 -7.26 -34.75 2.09
C GLY A 63 -8.19 -33.99 1.12
N LEU A 64 -9.51 -34.08 1.32
CA LEU A 64 -10.50 -33.30 0.57
C LEU A 64 -10.70 -31.88 1.16
N VAL A 65 -10.53 -31.70 2.47
CA VAL A 65 -10.66 -30.40 3.15
C VAL A 65 -9.40 -29.54 2.92
N SER A 66 -8.21 -30.15 2.90
CA SER A 66 -6.96 -29.49 2.50
C SER A 66 -6.91 -29.15 1.00
N SER A 67 -7.83 -29.70 0.21
CA SER A 67 -8.00 -29.34 -1.21
C SER A 67 -8.85 -28.08 -1.43
N LEU A 68 -9.57 -27.60 -0.40
CA LEU A 68 -10.37 -26.39 -0.51
C LEU A 68 -9.47 -25.16 -0.68
N PRO A 69 -9.78 -24.26 -1.63
CA PRO A 69 -8.96 -23.09 -1.95
C PRO A 69 -8.65 -22.18 -0.75
N VAL A 70 -9.48 -22.19 0.29
CA VAL A 70 -9.32 -21.40 1.51
C VAL A 70 -8.24 -21.95 2.47
N PHE A 71 -7.88 -23.25 2.34
CA PHE A 71 -6.86 -23.90 3.17
C PHE A 71 -5.55 -24.18 2.41
N LYS A 72 -5.51 -23.88 1.11
CA LYS A 72 -4.25 -23.85 0.36
C LYS A 72 -3.60 -22.49 0.57
N GLY A 73 -2.30 -22.50 0.89
CA GLY A 73 -1.51 -21.28 0.91
C GLY A 73 -1.69 -20.52 -0.40
N GLN A 74 -2.12 -19.27 -0.31
CA GLN A 74 -2.29 -18.41 -1.48
C GLN A 74 -0.91 -17.98 -2.00
N ASP A 75 -0.82 -17.80 -3.32
CA ASP A 75 0.38 -17.28 -3.97
C ASP A 75 0.62 -15.81 -3.60
N LEU A 76 1.31 -15.58 -2.47
CA LEU A 76 1.72 -14.26 -2.00
C LEU A 76 2.64 -13.55 -3.01
N SER A 77 3.30 -14.29 -3.90
CA SER A 77 4.15 -13.73 -4.96
C SER A 77 3.36 -12.86 -5.95
N MET A 78 2.19 -13.34 -6.41
CA MET A 78 1.33 -12.59 -7.32
C MET A 78 0.74 -11.36 -6.63
N LEU A 79 0.31 -11.51 -5.36
CA LEU A 79 -0.18 -10.41 -4.54
C LEU A 79 0.91 -9.33 -4.35
N ASN A 80 2.14 -9.74 -4.07
CA ASN A 80 3.29 -8.84 -3.94
C ASN A 80 3.60 -8.08 -5.22
N MET A 81 3.58 -8.76 -6.36
CA MET A 81 3.77 -8.12 -7.66
C MET A 81 2.70 -7.06 -7.94
N LEU A 82 1.43 -7.35 -7.66
CA LEU A 82 0.32 -6.42 -7.89
C LEU A 82 0.38 -5.20 -6.96
N ILE A 83 0.65 -5.41 -5.66
CA ILE A 83 0.76 -4.32 -4.69
C ILE A 83 1.98 -3.45 -5.00
N THR A 84 3.12 -4.05 -5.30
CA THR A 84 4.34 -3.32 -5.69
C THR A 84 4.12 -2.52 -6.97
N GLY A 85 3.50 -3.12 -7.99
CA GLY A 85 3.14 -2.42 -9.23
C GLY A 85 2.19 -1.23 -9.01
N THR A 86 1.23 -1.40 -8.10
CA THR A 86 0.28 -0.34 -7.73
C THR A 86 1.00 0.79 -6.98
N LEU A 87 1.90 0.47 -6.04
CA LEU A 87 2.70 1.46 -5.32
C LEU A 87 3.58 2.29 -6.26
N ILE A 88 4.25 1.65 -7.22
CA ILE A 88 5.07 2.34 -8.23
C ILE A 88 4.20 3.29 -9.05
N THR A 89 3.10 2.77 -9.61
CA THR A 89 2.20 3.56 -10.46
C THR A 89 1.60 4.74 -9.70
N MET A 90 1.17 4.51 -8.45
CA MET A 90 0.61 5.56 -7.60
C MET A 90 1.65 6.62 -7.21
N THR A 91 2.90 6.23 -6.97
CA THR A 91 4.00 7.16 -6.68
C THR A 91 4.27 8.07 -7.87
N ILE A 92 4.27 7.53 -9.10
CA ILE A 92 4.45 8.30 -10.33
C ILE A 92 3.27 9.26 -10.56
N CYS A 93 2.03 8.76 -10.46
CA CYS A 93 0.83 9.58 -10.63
C CYS A 93 0.76 10.73 -9.61
N ASN A 94 1.07 10.45 -8.34
CA ASN A 94 1.00 11.45 -7.27
C ASN A 94 2.19 12.42 -7.31
N ALA A 95 3.34 12.03 -7.86
CA ALA A 95 4.44 12.96 -8.14
C ALA A 95 4.09 13.96 -9.25
N LEU A 96 3.28 13.54 -10.24
CA LEU A 96 2.87 14.37 -11.37
C LEU A 96 1.65 15.25 -11.08
N ALA A 97 0.77 14.86 -10.16
CA ALA A 97 -0.47 15.59 -9.87
C ALA A 97 -0.25 17.07 -9.46
N PRO A 98 0.72 17.43 -8.58
CA PRO A 98 0.97 18.84 -8.22
C PRO A 98 1.50 19.68 -9.39
N LYS A 99 2.24 19.06 -10.32
CA LYS A 99 2.76 19.73 -11.53
C LYS A 99 1.60 20.21 -12.42
N PHE A 100 0.60 19.36 -12.64
CA PHE A 100 -0.56 19.71 -13.46
C PHE A 100 -1.49 20.70 -12.75
N ALA A 101 -1.66 20.60 -11.43
CA ALA A 101 -2.48 21.52 -10.65
C ALA A 101 -1.91 22.95 -10.66
N LEU A 102 -0.64 23.12 -10.24
CA LEU A 102 -0.03 24.44 -10.01
C LEU A 102 0.61 25.06 -11.27
N GLY A 103 0.96 24.27 -12.28
CA GLY A 103 1.56 24.79 -13.53
C GLY A 103 2.91 25.52 -13.34
N GLY A 104 3.63 25.22 -12.26
CA GLY A 104 4.89 25.86 -11.87
C GLY A 104 6.15 25.28 -12.53
N HIS A 105 7.32 25.80 -12.13
CA HIS A 105 8.64 25.36 -12.60
C HIS A 105 8.85 23.85 -12.36
N PRO A 106 9.55 23.11 -13.24
CA PRO A 106 9.83 21.68 -13.07
C PRO A 106 10.51 21.31 -11.73
N LEU A 107 11.14 22.28 -11.05
CA LEU A 107 11.70 22.09 -9.69
C LEU A 107 10.64 21.71 -8.66
N ASN A 108 9.45 22.33 -8.71
CA ASN A 108 8.38 22.01 -7.77
C ASN A 108 7.90 20.58 -7.97
N ALA A 109 7.81 20.11 -9.22
CA ALA A 109 7.44 18.72 -9.51
C ALA A 109 8.47 17.72 -8.95
N SER A 110 9.77 18.02 -9.06
CA SER A 110 10.82 17.17 -8.49
C SER A 110 10.79 17.15 -6.97
N LEU A 111 10.48 18.28 -6.32
CA LEU A 111 10.40 18.35 -4.86
C LEU A 111 9.21 17.53 -4.33
N PHE A 112 8.02 17.70 -4.92
CA PHE A 112 6.84 16.92 -4.55
C PHE A 112 7.01 15.43 -4.86
N GLY A 113 7.65 15.07 -5.98
CA GLY A 113 8.00 13.69 -6.29
C GLY A 113 9.02 13.07 -5.31
N GLY A 114 9.97 13.86 -4.83
CA GLY A 114 10.90 13.44 -3.78
C GLY A 114 10.19 13.18 -2.45
N ILE A 115 9.25 14.05 -2.07
CA ILE A 115 8.45 13.90 -0.85
C ILE A 115 7.56 12.65 -0.92
N THR A 116 6.87 12.40 -2.04
CA THR A 116 6.04 11.20 -2.20
C THR A 116 6.87 9.92 -2.16
N CYS A 117 8.04 9.91 -2.83
CA CYS A 117 8.97 8.79 -2.77
C CYS A 117 9.47 8.52 -1.34
N LEU A 118 9.86 9.57 -0.60
CA LEU A 118 10.25 9.45 0.80
C LEU A 118 9.12 8.93 1.68
N MET A 119 7.88 9.38 1.47
CA MET A 119 6.72 8.89 2.22
C MET A 119 6.45 7.41 1.95
N THR A 120 6.55 6.96 0.69
CA THR A 120 6.42 5.53 0.35
C THR A 120 7.52 4.70 1.01
N GLY A 121 8.77 5.17 0.96
CA GLY A 121 9.88 4.51 1.64
C GLY A 121 9.70 4.45 3.16
N ALA A 122 9.24 5.55 3.77
CA ALA A 122 8.93 5.59 5.20
C ALA A 122 7.79 4.62 5.56
N ASN A 123 6.75 4.53 4.73
CA ASN A 123 5.64 3.59 4.92
C ASN A 123 6.08 2.13 4.81
N MET A 124 6.96 1.79 3.86
CA MET A 124 7.53 0.44 3.77
C MET A 124 8.41 0.08 4.98
N LEU A 125 9.01 1.05 5.66
CA LEU A 125 9.82 0.80 6.85
C LEU A 125 8.98 0.72 8.13
N LEU A 126 8.01 1.61 8.30
CA LEU A 126 7.24 1.76 9.54
C LEU A 126 6.05 0.80 9.65
N ILE A 127 5.38 0.52 8.53
CA ILE A 127 4.09 -0.17 8.58
C ILE A 127 4.21 -1.67 8.80
N PRO A 128 5.15 -2.40 8.17
CA PRO A 128 5.31 -3.84 8.44
C PRO A 128 5.52 -4.16 9.93
N PRO A 129 6.45 -3.51 10.67
CA PRO A 129 6.60 -3.80 12.09
C PRO A 129 5.38 -3.38 12.93
N VAL A 130 4.70 -2.28 12.57
CA VAL A 130 3.46 -1.87 13.27
C VAL A 130 2.34 -2.89 13.05
N ALA A 131 2.16 -3.35 11.83
CA ALA A 131 1.17 -4.36 11.48
C ALA A 131 1.49 -5.70 12.16
N ALA A 132 2.74 -6.16 12.11
CA ALA A 132 3.18 -7.36 12.80
C ALA A 132 2.95 -7.27 14.32
N ASN A 133 3.20 -6.10 14.93
CA ASN A 133 2.92 -5.87 16.34
C ASN A 133 1.42 -5.88 16.64
N ILE A 134 0.57 -5.32 15.80
CA ILE A 134 -0.90 -5.36 15.98
C ILE A 134 -1.42 -6.80 15.85
N LEU A 135 -0.93 -7.54 14.85
CA LEU A 135 -1.33 -8.91 14.55
C LEU A 135 -0.80 -9.91 15.59
N ASN A 136 0.37 -9.67 16.19
CA ASN A 136 0.92 -10.47 17.30
C ASN A 136 0.48 -9.98 18.68
N ALA A 137 0.06 -8.72 18.84
CA ALA A 137 -0.57 -8.24 20.08
C ALA A 137 -1.93 -8.90 20.32
N GLY A 138 -2.53 -9.47 19.27
CA GLY A 138 -3.61 -10.45 19.36
C GLY A 138 -3.11 -11.89 19.46
N GLY A 139 -2.01 -12.15 20.17
CA GLY A 139 -1.56 -13.50 20.53
C GLY A 139 -2.64 -14.27 21.30
N PRO A 140 -2.54 -15.60 21.40
CA PRO A 140 -3.57 -16.46 22.00
C PRO A 140 -4.04 -15.99 23.39
#